data_AF-A0A191YSA2-F1
#
_entry.id   AF-A0A191YSA2-F1
#
_cell.length_a   1.000
_cell.length_b   1.000
_cell.length_c   1.000
_cell.angle_alpha   90.00
_cell.angle_beta   90.00
_cell.angle_gamma   90.00
#
_symmetry.space_group_name_H-M   'P 1'
#
loop_
_entity.id
_entity.type
_entity.pdbx_description
1 polymer ?
#
loop_
_entity_poly.entity_id
_entity_poly.type
_entity_poly.pdbx_seq_one_letter_code
_entity_poly.pdbx_strand_id
1 'polypeptide(L)'
;MWLNESENELRRDLQSVASDLRWSAVELLRIAEQLRLAGNDVDAHAALRLCDLFQGDEQRLAGYAEEVKAKAISRKPHDPPENDKPRRTGA
;
A
#
# COMPACT_ATOMS: atom_id res chain seq x y z
N MET A 1 -7.49 -1.38 -22.50
CA MET A 1 -8.78 -1.27 -21.79
C MET A 1 -8.69 -0.15 -20.77
N TRP A 2 -9.74 0.66 -20.61
CA TRP A 2 -9.76 1.78 -19.66
C TRP A 2 -10.22 1.30 -18.28
N LEU A 3 -9.55 1.74 -17.20
CA LEU A 3 -9.97 1.53 -15.82
C LEU A 3 -11.13 2.45 -15.46
N ASN A 4 -12.04 1.99 -14.60
CA ASN A 4 -13.04 2.87 -14.01
C ASN A 4 -12.42 3.74 -12.90
N GLU A 5 -13.19 4.67 -12.32
CA GLU A 5 -12.71 5.61 -11.30
C GLU A 5 -12.20 4.87 -10.05
N SER A 6 -13.01 3.96 -9.50
CA SER A 6 -12.64 3.18 -8.30
C SER A 6 -11.41 2.29 -8.50
N GLU A 7 -11.21 1.76 -9.71
CA GLU A 7 -10.02 0.99 -10.08
C GLU A 7 -8.78 1.89 -10.22
N ASN A 8 -8.95 3.10 -10.78
CA ASN A 8 -7.87 4.08 -10.86
C ASN A 8 -7.44 4.58 -9.48
N GLU A 9 -8.38 4.82 -8.58
CA GLU A 9 -8.11 5.16 -7.18
C GLU A 9 -7.35 4.03 -6.49
N LEU A 10 -7.87 2.79 -6.55
CA LEU A 10 -7.20 1.64 -5.94
C LEU A 10 -5.76 1.49 -6.44
N ARG A 11 -5.56 1.59 -7.77
CA ARG A 11 -4.21 1.51 -8.35
C ARG A 11 -3.29 2.60 -7.82
N ARG A 12 -3.79 3.84 -7.71
CA ARG A 12 -3.00 4.98 -7.20
C ARG A 12 -2.65 4.78 -5.73
N ASP A 13 -3.60 4.34 -4.91
CA ASP A 13 -3.38 4.10 -3.49
C ASP A 13 -2.32 3.00 -3.27
N LEU A 14 -2.42 1.88 -4.00
CA LEU A 14 -1.42 0.81 -3.96
C LEU A 14 -0.03 1.31 -4.33
N GLN A 15 0.09 2.10 -5.39
CA GLN A 15 1.36 2.67 -5.82
C GLN A 15 1.91 3.71 -4.84
N SER A 16 1.03 4.48 -4.19
CA SER A 16 1.40 5.46 -3.17
C SER A 16 2.00 4.75 -1.96
N VAL A 17 1.30 3.75 -1.41
CA VAL A 17 1.78 3.00 -0.25
C VAL A 17 3.08 2.25 -0.58
N ALA A 18 3.20 1.67 -1.77
CA ALA A 18 4.46 1.08 -2.23
C ALA A 18 5.61 2.12 -2.19
N SER A 19 5.36 3.34 -2.69
CA SER A 19 6.36 4.42 -2.67
C SER A 19 6.74 4.84 -1.25
N ASP A 20 5.77 4.89 -0.33
CA ASP A 20 5.99 5.22 1.08
C ASP A 20 6.82 4.14 1.78
N LEU A 21 6.56 2.86 1.50
CA LEU A 21 7.37 1.74 2.01
C LEU A 21 8.80 1.79 1.48
N ARG A 22 8.98 2.10 0.18
CA ARG A 22 10.31 2.28 -0.42
C ARG A 22 11.11 3.36 0.29
N TRP A 23 10.50 4.52 0.55
CA TRP A 23 11.14 5.60 1.28
C TRP A 23 11.42 5.25 2.74
N SER A 24 10.48 4.57 3.40
CA SER A 24 10.65 4.12 4.78
C SER A 24 11.81 3.13 4.92
N ALA A 25 12.01 2.22 3.96
CA ALA A 25 13.15 1.30 3.93
C ALA A 25 14.48 2.06 3.79
N VAL A 26 14.53 3.11 2.96
CA VAL A 26 15.74 3.96 2.83
C VAL A 26 16.09 4.64 4.14
N GLU A 27 15.10 5.12 4.89
CA GLU A 27 15.34 5.74 6.19
C GLU A 27 15.74 4.71 7.26
N LEU A 28 15.12 3.54 7.27
CA LEU A 28 15.50 2.43 8.15
C LEU A 28 16.94 1.96 7.92
N LEU A 29 17.43 1.97 6.67
CA LEU A 29 18.84 1.67 6.39
C LEU A 29 19.79 2.68 7.03
N ARG A 30 19.42 3.97 7.06
CA ARG A 30 20.21 5.00 7.74
C ARG A 30 20.22 4.78 9.25
N ILE A 31 19.07 4.45 9.83
CA ILE A 31 18.94 4.13 11.25
C ILE A 31 19.76 2.88 11.61
N ALA A 32 19.71 1.83 10.79
CA ALA A 32 20.49 0.61 11.00
C ALA A 32 22.00 0.91 11.03
N GLU A 33 22.49 1.76 10.13
CA GLU A 33 23.88 2.18 10.12
C GLU A 33 24.26 2.99 11.37
N GLN A 34 23.39 3.91 11.81
CA GLN A 34 23.60 4.65 13.05
C GLN A 34 23.67 3.74 14.28
N LEU A 35 22.79 2.73 14.36
CA LEU A 35 22.79 1.73 15.43
C LEU A 35 24.08 0.92 15.44
N ARG A 36 24.56 0.51 14.27
CA ARG A 36 25.84 -0.21 14.11
C ARG A 36 27.03 0.64 14.57
N LEU A 37 27.07 1.92 14.19
CA LEU A 37 28.12 2.86 14.63
C LEU A 37 28.09 3.11 16.14
N ALA A 38 26.93 2.98 16.77
CA ALA A 38 26.77 3.06 18.23
C ALA A 38 27.11 1.74 18.95
N GLY A 39 27.51 0.69 18.23
CA GLY A 39 27.80 -0.64 18.79
C GLY A 39 26.55 -1.45 19.15
N ASN A 40 25.38 -1.07 18.63
CA ASN A 40 24.11 -1.77 18.83
C ASN A 40 23.79 -2.67 17.63
N ASP A 41 24.57 -3.75 17.49
CA ASP A 41 24.44 -4.67 16.36
C ASP A 41 23.10 -5.42 16.33
N VAL A 42 22.51 -5.68 17.50
CA VAL A 42 21.21 -6.37 17.61
C VAL A 42 20.10 -5.54 16.99
N ASP A 43 20.00 -4.27 17.38
CA ASP A 43 18.96 -3.39 16.84
C ASP A 43 19.25 -3.00 15.39
N ALA A 44 20.53 -2.86 15.01
CA ALA A 44 20.91 -2.66 13.61
C ALA A 44 20.42 -3.83 12.74
N HIS A 45 20.62 -5.07 13.17
CA HIS A 45 20.14 -6.25 12.46
C HIS A 45 18.60 -6.33 12.44
N ALA A 46 17.92 -5.93 13.52
CA ALA A 46 16.46 -5.85 13.53
C ALA A 46 15.92 -4.83 12.52
N ALA A 47 16.54 -3.64 12.44
CA ALA A 47 16.21 -2.62 11.46
C ALA A 47 16.43 -3.11 10.02
N LEU A 48 17.52 -3.84 9.75
CA LEU A 48 17.76 -4.45 8.43
C LEU A 48 16.67 -5.44 8.04
N ARG A 49 16.20 -6.30 8.95
CA ARG A 49 15.09 -7.21 8.67
C ARG A 49 13.78 -6.47 8.36
N LEU A 50 13.55 -5.30 8.98
CA LEU A 50 12.41 -4.45 8.64
C LEU A 50 12.55 -3.84 7.23
N CYS A 51 13.77 -3.48 6.81
CA CYS A 51 14.02 -3.04 5.43
C CYS A 51 13.62 -4.13 4.43
N ASP A 52 14.05 -5.38 4.66
CA ASP A 52 13.71 -6.51 3.79
C ASP A 52 12.19 -6.74 3.72
N LEU A 53 11.49 -6.63 4.85
CA LEU A 53 10.03 -6.72 4.91
C LEU A 53 9.38 -5.61 4.07
N PHE A 54 9.80 -4.36 4.26
CA PHE A 54 9.23 -3.22 3.54
C PHE A 54 9.48 -3.30 2.03
N GLN A 55 10.66 -3.76 1.61
CA GLN A 55 10.96 -3.99 0.20
C GLN A 55 10.09 -5.11 -0.39
N GLY A 56 9.87 -6.21 0.34
CA GLY A 56 8.98 -7.29 -0.09
C GLY A 56 7.52 -6.84 -0.24
N ASP A 57 7.02 -6.07 0.73
CA ASP A 57 5.67 -5.53 0.71
C ASP A 57 5.50 -4.45 -0.37
N GLU A 58 6.50 -3.59 -0.56
CA GLU A 58 6.55 -2.60 -1.64
C GLU A 58 6.42 -3.27 -3.01
N GLN A 59 7.23 -4.29 -3.28
CA GLN A 59 7.22 -5.02 -4.54
C GLN A 59 5.86 -5.68 -4.77
N ARG A 60 5.26 -6.25 -3.72
CA ARG A 60 3.94 -6.88 -3.80
C ARG A 60 2.84 -5.88 -4.12
N LEU A 61 2.83 -4.72 -3.45
CA LEU A 61 1.83 -3.67 -3.69
C LEU A 61 1.98 -3.03 -5.09
N ALA A 62 3.21 -2.81 -5.54
CA ALA A 62 3.49 -2.37 -6.91
C ALA A 62 3.00 -3.41 -7.94
N GLY A 63 3.20 -4.71 -7.66
CA GLY A 63 2.65 -5.81 -8.46
C GLY A 63 1.13 -5.76 -8.55
N TYR A 64 0.44 -5.60 -7.42
CA TYR A 64 -1.02 -5.45 -7.40
C TYR A 64 -1.52 -4.21 -8.16
N ALA A 65 -0.78 -3.10 -8.12
CA ALA A 65 -1.12 -1.92 -8.92
C ALA A 65 -1.09 -2.23 -10.43
N GLU A 66 -0.09 -3.00 -10.89
CA GLU A 66 -0.03 -3.46 -12.29
C GLU A 66 -1.12 -4.49 -12.61
N GLU A 67 -1.48 -5.36 -11.68
CA GLU A 67 -2.62 -6.29 -11.84
C GLU A 67 -3.96 -5.55 -11.95
N VAL A 68 -4.18 -4.48 -11.19
CA VAL A 68 -5.37 -3.62 -11.34
C VAL A 68 -5.37 -2.97 -12.73
N LYS A 69 -4.22 -2.45 -13.18
CA LYS A 69 -4.06 -1.89 -14.53
C LYS A 69 -4.33 -2.92 -15.64
N ALA A 70 -3.98 -4.18 -15.40
CA ALA A 70 -4.25 -5.30 -16.29
C ALA A 70 -5.70 -5.85 -16.16
N LYS A 71 -6.51 -5.32 -15.23
CA LYS A 71 -7.85 -5.80 -14.88
C LYS A 71 -7.92 -7.23 -14.34
N ALA A 72 -6.81 -7.72 -13.78
CA ALA A 72 -6.79 -8.99 -13.05
C ALA A 72 -7.38 -8.84 -11.63
N ILE A 73 -7.22 -7.65 -11.03
CA ILE A 73 -7.84 -7.26 -9.75
C ILE A 73 -8.86 -6.14 -10.01
N SER A 74 -10.04 -6.23 -9.40
CA SER A 74 -11.07 -5.19 -9.45
C SER A 74 -11.63 -4.86 -8.07
N ARG A 75 -11.97 -3.59 -7.85
CA ARG A 75 -12.66 -3.12 -6.64
C ARG A 75 -14.16 -3.18 -6.88
N LYS A 76 -14.91 -3.80 -5.97
CA LYS A 76 -16.37 -3.65 -5.99
C LYS A 76 -16.72 -2.19 -5.67
N PRO A 77 -17.68 -1.58 -6.37
CA PRO A 77 -18.22 -0.28 -5.97
C PRO A 77 -18.62 -0.36 -4.50
N HIS A 78 -18.27 0.68 -3.73
CA HIS A 78 -18.86 0.84 -2.41
C HIS A 78 -20.32 1.22 -2.63
N ASP A 79 -21.23 0.24 -2.60
CA ASP A 79 -22.65 0.55 -2.53
C ASP A 79 -22.88 1.36 -1.24
N PRO A 80 -23.42 2.59 -1.32
CA PRO A 80 -23.76 3.33 -0.11
C PRO A 80 -24.75 2.50 0.73
N PRO A 81 -24.66 2.55 2.06
CA PRO A 81 -25.55 1.79 2.93
C PRO A 81 -27.01 2.08 2.57
N GLU A 82 -27.84 1.02 2.52
CA GLU A 82 -29.22 1.01 2.02
C GLU A 82 -30.18 2.03 2.68
N ASN A 83 -29.76 2.71 3.75
CA ASN A 83 -30.54 3.71 4.47
C ASN A 83 -30.82 5.02 3.70
N ASP A 84 -30.20 5.24 2.54
CA ASP A 84 -30.37 6.47 1.74
C ASP A 84 -31.34 6.33 0.55
N LYS A 85 -32.07 5.20 0.44
CA LYS A 85 -33.18 5.11 -0.52
C LYS A 85 -34.32 6.03 -0.05
N PRO A 86 -34.79 7.00 -0.86
CA PRO A 86 -35.95 7.80 -0.50
C PRO A 86 -37.12 6.85 -0.23
N ARG A 87 -37.69 6.91 0.98
CA ARG A 87 -38.91 6.18 1.32
C ARG A 87 -39.92 6.56 0.24
N ARG A 88 -40.34 5.58 -0.55
CA ARG A 88 -41.51 5.73 -1.41
C ARG A 88 -42.69 6.04 -0.48
N THR A 89 -43.03 7.31 -0.34
CA THR A 89 -44.26 7.74 0.29
C THR A 89 -45.38 7.34 -0.66
N GLY A 90 -45.91 6.13 -0.45
CA GLY A 90 -47.19 5.74 -1.01
C GLY A 90 -48.30 6.28 -0.10
N ALA A 91 -49.05 7.26 -0.60
CA ALA A 91 -50.46 7.53 -0.35
C ALA A 91 -50.88 8.75 -1.17
#